data_AF-A0A950Y3W9-F1
#
_entry.id   AF-A0A950Y3W9-F1
#
_cell.length_a   1.000
_cell.length_b   1.000
_cell.length_c   1.000
_cell.angle_alpha   90.00
_cell.angle_beta   90.00
_cell.angle_gamma   90.00
#
_symmetry.space_group_name_H-M   'P 1'
#
loop_
_entity.id
_entity.type
_entity.pdbx_description
1 polymer ?
#
loop_
_entity_poly.entity_id
_entity_poly.type
_entity_poly.pdbx_seq_one_letter_code
_entity_poly.pdbx_strand_id
1 'polypeptide(L)'
;MTSRSIRRAQERRAKKLARRAEKLPNNAAVAACPTPSELPQVPEFSAPASAEPAIANPASAARLLANRANAQRSTGPTTSQGKAISSLNAVKTALTGRIVLLPTDDVERYQDYIRTFTNYLKPVGPREADLVQSIADTSWRLARIPSLEMAIFAKGRIEFAEMFPDDGDLDRTAIRIDLETFLAYQKEIRNLQLQESRLQRRKEKDLAELRQLQQERKAAEEQEAEQAVKISTRAHGAGPRHNPACNPDPLATNVGFEFSTAEIDDDLATDLNETYAAMHAEAA
;
A
#
# COMPACT_ATOMS: atom_id res chain seq x y z
N MET A 1 6.98 -20.48 -6.41
CA MET A 1 8.22 -20.91 -7.11
C MET A 1 8.11 -22.39 -7.42
N THR A 2 8.44 -22.83 -8.64
CA THR A 2 8.39 -24.26 -9.02
C THR A 2 9.55 -25.05 -8.42
N SER A 3 9.36 -26.32 -8.07
CA SER A 3 10.40 -27.20 -7.49
C SER A 3 11.70 -27.24 -8.34
N ARG A 4 11.56 -27.09 -9.65
CA ARG A 4 12.68 -27.05 -10.61
C ARG A 4 13.55 -25.81 -10.48
N SER A 5 12.99 -24.66 -10.08
CA SER A 5 13.76 -23.42 -9.87
C SER A 5 14.55 -23.46 -8.56
N ILE A 6 14.00 -24.10 -7.53
CA ILE A 6 14.65 -24.29 -6.23
C ILE A 6 15.89 -25.18 -6.38
N ARG A 7 15.76 -26.31 -7.08
CA ARG A 7 16.88 -27.23 -7.36
C ARG A 7 18.01 -26.54 -8.14
N ARG A 8 17.70 -25.79 -9.21
CA ARG A 8 18.70 -25.02 -9.97
C ARG A 8 19.38 -23.93 -9.13
N ALA A 9 18.66 -23.30 -8.20
CA ALA A 9 19.24 -22.32 -7.30
C ALA A 9 20.21 -22.96 -6.29
N GLN A 10 19.85 -24.13 -5.75
CA GLN A 10 20.71 -24.93 -4.87
C GLN A 10 21.98 -25.41 -5.60
N GLU A 11 21.86 -25.93 -6.82
CA GLU A 11 23.00 -26.34 -7.65
C GLU A 11 23.96 -25.18 -7.93
N ARG A 12 23.44 -23.98 -8.22
CA ARG A 12 24.26 -22.77 -8.41
C ARG A 12 24.98 -22.35 -7.12
N ARG A 13 24.30 -22.45 -5.98
CA ARG A 13 24.88 -22.12 -4.66
C ARG A 13 25.98 -23.10 -4.28
N ALA A 14 25.77 -24.40 -4.50
CA ALA A 14 26.77 -25.45 -4.30
C ALA A 14 28.01 -25.23 -5.19
N LYS A 15 27.81 -24.94 -6.48
CA LYS A 15 28.92 -24.65 -7.41
C LYS A 15 29.71 -23.40 -7.02
N LYS A 16 29.05 -22.39 -6.45
CA LYS A 16 29.69 -21.16 -5.94
C LYS A 16 30.51 -21.44 -4.67
N LEU A 17 30.04 -22.32 -3.79
CA LEU A 17 30.76 -22.75 -2.59
C LEU A 17 31.99 -23.60 -2.96
N ALA A 18 31.87 -24.55 -3.88
CA ALA A 18 32.98 -25.35 -4.37
C ALA A 18 34.11 -24.48 -4.96
N ARG A 19 33.77 -23.49 -5.81
CA ARG A 19 34.76 -22.55 -6.37
C ARG A 19 35.40 -21.62 -5.34
N ARG A 20 34.76 -21.44 -4.17
CA ARG A 20 35.30 -20.63 -3.06
C ARG A 20 36.24 -21.49 -2.20
N ALA A 21 35.93 -22.77 -2.02
CA ALA A 21 36.79 -23.74 -1.34
C ALA A 21 38.11 -23.96 -2.11
N GLU A 22 38.05 -24.08 -3.44
CA GLU A 22 39.24 -24.19 -4.32
C GLU A 22 40.15 -22.94 -4.31
N LYS A 23 39.67 -21.81 -3.79
CA LYS A 23 40.38 -20.51 -3.87
C LYS A 23 41.07 -20.07 -2.57
N LEU A 24 41.01 -20.88 -1.50
CA LEU A 24 41.76 -20.63 -0.27
C LEU A 24 43.22 -21.07 -0.49
N PRO A 25 44.22 -20.18 -0.40
CA PRO A 25 45.60 -20.63 -0.31
C PRO A 25 45.83 -21.33 1.03
N ASN A 26 46.47 -22.50 0.99
CA ASN A 26 47.03 -23.19 2.15
C ASN A 26 47.93 -22.22 2.93
N ASN A 27 47.44 -21.67 4.04
CA ASN A 27 48.28 -21.02 5.03
C ASN A 27 48.35 -21.94 6.26
N ALA A 28 49.03 -23.08 6.05
CA ALA A 28 49.54 -23.93 7.10
C ALA A 28 51.04 -23.63 7.26
N ALA A 29 51.35 -22.53 7.93
CA ALA A 29 52.69 -22.26 8.43
C ALA A 29 52.53 -21.62 9.82
N VAL A 30 52.65 -22.49 10.81
CA VAL A 30 52.84 -22.17 12.22
C VAL A 30 54.09 -21.29 12.33
N ALA A 31 53.93 -20.04 12.76
CA ALA A 31 55.04 -19.21 13.23
C ALA A 31 54.81 -18.93 14.71
N ALA A 32 55.78 -19.35 15.51
CA ALA A 32 55.79 -19.34 16.96
C ALA A 32 55.64 -17.93 17.56
N CYS A 33 54.98 -17.85 18.71
CA CYS A 33 55.06 -16.71 19.62
C CYS A 33 56.50 -16.49 20.11
N PRO A 34 56.97 -15.24 20.17
CA PRO A 34 57.91 -14.82 21.20
C PRO A 34 57.18 -14.07 22.33
N THR A 35 57.58 -14.40 23.56
CA THR A 35 57.22 -13.79 24.84
C THR A 35 57.60 -12.31 24.96
N PRO A 36 57.00 -11.54 25.89
CA PRO A 36 57.06 -10.09 25.90
C PRO A 36 58.25 -9.60 26.71
N SER A 37 59.11 -8.79 26.11
CA SER A 37 59.90 -7.81 26.84
C SER A 37 60.35 -6.70 25.91
N GLU A 38 60.40 -5.49 26.46
CA GLU A 38 60.97 -4.26 25.91
C GLU A 38 60.00 -3.38 25.10
N LEU A 39 59.48 -2.35 25.80
CA LEU A 39 58.85 -1.17 25.22
C LEU A 39 59.92 -0.27 24.60
N PRO A 40 59.80 0.14 23.33
CA PRO A 40 60.44 1.35 22.84
C PRO A 40 59.39 2.45 22.60
N GLN A 41 59.84 3.65 22.92
CA GLN A 41 59.17 4.95 22.91
C GLN A 41 58.31 5.24 21.67
N VAL A 42 57.15 5.85 21.92
CA VAL A 42 56.27 6.48 20.92
C VAL A 42 57.02 7.57 20.15
N PRO A 43 57.07 7.52 18.80
CA PRO A 43 57.36 8.72 18.02
C PRO A 43 56.08 9.57 17.87
N GLU A 44 56.24 10.88 18.03
CA GLU A 44 55.19 11.89 17.84
C GLU A 44 54.49 11.74 16.49
N PHE A 45 53.15 11.71 16.53
CA PHE A 45 52.30 11.59 15.36
C PHE A 45 52.27 12.94 14.62
N SER A 46 53.17 13.13 13.65
CA SER A 46 53.02 14.19 12.65
C SER A 46 51.94 13.78 11.63
N ALA A 47 50.92 14.62 11.48
CA ALA A 47 49.80 14.39 10.57
C ALA A 47 50.28 14.25 9.11
N PRO A 48 49.92 13.18 8.38
CA PRO A 48 50.21 13.13 6.96
C PRO A 48 49.23 14.03 6.20
N ALA A 49 49.82 14.97 5.47
CA ALA A 49 49.16 15.80 4.48
C ALA A 49 48.44 14.93 3.42
N SER A 50 47.23 15.37 3.05
CA SER A 50 46.56 15.14 1.76
C SER A 50 46.53 13.70 1.23
N ALA A 51 45.51 12.93 1.63
CA ALA A 51 45.21 11.64 1.02
C ALA A 51 44.73 11.82 -0.44
N GLU A 52 45.59 11.47 -1.41
CA GLU A 52 45.18 11.26 -2.79
C GLU A 52 44.24 10.04 -2.93
N PRO A 53 43.27 10.06 -3.85
CA PRO A 53 42.28 8.99 -3.96
C PRO A 53 42.96 7.69 -4.41
N ALA A 54 42.85 6.64 -3.59
CA ALA A 54 43.31 5.30 -3.92
C ALA A 54 42.70 4.82 -5.25
N ILE A 55 43.53 4.70 -6.29
CA ILE A 55 43.15 4.17 -7.59
C ILE A 55 42.74 2.70 -7.41
N ALA A 56 41.50 2.38 -7.73
CA ALA A 56 40.98 1.01 -7.67
C ALA A 56 41.80 0.11 -8.62
N ASN A 57 42.37 -0.98 -8.09
CA ASN A 57 43.14 -1.95 -8.87
C ASN A 57 42.36 -2.43 -10.12
N PRO A 58 42.97 -2.41 -11.32
CA PRO A 58 42.28 -2.81 -12.54
C PRO A 58 41.88 -4.30 -12.49
N ALA A 59 40.65 -4.61 -12.91
CA ALA A 59 40.17 -5.97 -12.96
C ALA A 59 41.06 -6.84 -13.87
N SER A 60 41.45 -8.03 -13.40
CA SER A 60 42.33 -8.93 -14.17
C SER A 60 41.77 -9.26 -15.56
N ALA A 61 42.65 -9.51 -16.53
CA ALA A 61 42.26 -9.81 -17.92
C ALA A 61 41.26 -10.97 -18.03
N ALA A 62 41.43 -12.02 -17.21
CA ALA A 62 40.48 -13.14 -17.12
C ALA A 62 39.10 -12.70 -16.62
N ARG A 63 39.03 -11.76 -15.67
CA ARG A 63 37.77 -11.21 -15.15
C ARG A 63 37.09 -10.31 -16.20
N LEU A 64 37.84 -9.56 -16.99
CA LEU A 64 37.31 -8.74 -18.08
C LEU A 64 36.72 -9.59 -19.22
N LEU A 65 37.42 -10.64 -19.65
CA LEU A 65 36.93 -11.57 -20.67
C LEU A 65 35.65 -12.28 -20.21
N ALA A 66 35.62 -12.75 -18.96
CA ALA A 66 34.42 -13.34 -18.37
C ALA A 66 33.26 -12.33 -18.29
N ASN A 67 33.53 -11.08 -17.90
CA ASN A 67 32.51 -10.03 -17.86
C ASN A 67 31.95 -9.72 -19.27
N ARG A 68 32.80 -9.66 -20.31
CA ARG A 68 32.35 -9.47 -21.70
C ARG A 68 31.48 -10.62 -22.19
N ALA A 69 31.89 -11.86 -21.95
CA ALA A 69 31.10 -13.05 -22.30
C ALA A 69 29.77 -13.13 -21.53
N ASN A 70 29.77 -12.75 -20.25
CA ASN A 70 28.55 -12.71 -19.44
C ASN A 70 27.61 -11.58 -19.85
N ALA A 71 28.14 -10.43 -20.27
CA ALA A 71 27.34 -9.29 -20.74
C ALA A 71 26.54 -9.66 -22.00
N GLN A 72 27.13 -10.43 -22.93
CA GLN A 72 26.43 -10.93 -24.12
C GLN A 72 25.25 -11.85 -23.79
N ARG A 73 25.25 -12.50 -22.61
CA ARG A 73 24.17 -13.39 -22.14
C ARG A 73 23.21 -12.72 -21.15
N SER A 74 23.50 -11.48 -20.73
CA SER A 74 22.77 -10.77 -19.67
C SER A 74 22.22 -9.45 -20.19
N THR A 75 21.42 -9.49 -21.26
CA THR A 75 20.82 -8.29 -21.87
C THR A 75 19.67 -7.68 -21.05
N GLY A 76 19.25 -8.35 -19.97
CA GLY A 76 18.08 -7.95 -19.19
C GLY A 76 16.79 -8.00 -20.02
N PRO A 77 15.65 -7.63 -19.43
CA PRO A 77 14.40 -7.52 -20.16
C PRO A 77 14.40 -6.30 -21.10
N THR A 78 14.23 -6.55 -22.40
CA THR A 78 14.21 -5.50 -23.43
C THR A 78 12.79 -5.01 -23.75
N THR A 79 11.77 -5.84 -23.52
CA THR A 79 10.37 -5.50 -23.74
C THR A 79 9.76 -4.72 -22.57
N SER A 80 8.75 -3.89 -22.83
CA SER A 80 7.99 -3.18 -21.78
C SER A 80 7.39 -4.14 -20.76
N GLN A 81 6.79 -5.24 -21.23
CA GLN A 81 6.26 -6.31 -20.39
C GLN A 81 7.36 -6.98 -19.56
N GLY A 82 8.52 -7.30 -20.15
CA GLY A 82 9.64 -7.88 -19.43
C GLY A 82 10.20 -6.93 -18.36
N LYS A 83 10.24 -5.63 -18.65
CA LYS A 83 10.66 -4.60 -17.68
C LYS A 83 9.65 -4.49 -16.54
N ALA A 84 8.35 -4.53 -16.83
CA ALA A 84 7.30 -4.54 -15.81
C ALA A 84 7.45 -5.75 -14.88
N ILE A 85 7.59 -6.96 -15.44
CA ILE A 85 7.82 -8.19 -14.66
C ILE A 85 9.10 -8.08 -13.82
N SER A 86 10.19 -7.60 -14.43
CA SER A 86 11.45 -7.44 -13.69
C SER A 86 11.39 -6.36 -12.62
N SER A 87 10.54 -5.35 -12.75
CA SER A 87 10.35 -4.29 -11.75
C SER A 87 9.69 -4.83 -10.47
N LEU A 88 8.83 -5.85 -10.62
CA LEU A 88 8.18 -6.53 -9.50
C LEU A 88 9.18 -7.31 -8.64
N ASN A 89 10.35 -7.72 -9.18
CA ASN A 89 11.38 -8.41 -8.40
C ASN A 89 11.94 -7.56 -7.25
N ALA A 90 11.84 -6.23 -7.33
CA ALA A 90 12.26 -5.32 -6.26
C ALA A 90 11.21 -5.19 -5.15
N VAL A 91 9.94 -5.56 -5.41
CA VAL A 91 8.84 -5.46 -4.45
C VAL A 91 8.89 -6.67 -3.53
N LYS A 92 9.49 -6.49 -2.35
CA LYS A 92 9.61 -7.57 -1.35
C LYS A 92 8.44 -7.60 -0.37
N THR A 93 8.10 -6.46 0.21
CA THR A 93 7.10 -6.36 1.29
C THR A 93 5.85 -5.58 0.87
N ALA A 94 5.88 -4.90 -0.27
CA ALA A 94 4.81 -4.00 -0.75
C ALA A 94 4.32 -2.99 0.31
N LEU A 95 5.18 -2.58 1.26
CA LEU A 95 4.86 -1.51 2.22
C LEU A 95 5.02 -0.11 1.60
N THR A 96 5.82 -0.01 0.55
CA THR A 96 6.10 1.23 -0.18
C THR A 96 5.91 1.02 -1.68
N GLY A 97 5.88 2.11 -2.44
CA GLY A 97 5.71 2.09 -3.90
C GLY A 97 4.26 1.92 -4.35
N ARG A 98 4.06 1.83 -5.67
CA ARG A 98 2.73 1.85 -6.30
C ARG A 98 1.94 0.55 -6.15
N ILE A 99 2.63 -0.56 -5.91
CA ILE A 99 2.03 -1.88 -5.83
C ILE A 99 1.61 -2.16 -4.39
N VAL A 100 0.33 -2.46 -4.20
CA VAL A 100 -0.29 -2.79 -2.90
C VAL A 100 -0.31 -4.30 -2.69
N LEU A 101 -0.66 -5.03 -3.75
CA LEU A 101 -0.80 -6.48 -3.75
C LEU A 101 0.52 -7.19 -4.06
N LEU A 102 0.85 -8.18 -3.24
CA LEU A 102 1.89 -9.16 -3.51
C LEU A 102 1.32 -10.31 -4.35
N PRO A 103 2.17 -11.07 -5.08
CA PRO A 103 1.73 -12.23 -5.83
C PRO A 103 1.08 -13.35 -4.99
N THR A 104 1.28 -13.31 -3.66
CA THR A 104 0.70 -14.24 -2.69
C THR A 104 -0.62 -13.76 -2.11
N ASP A 105 -1.01 -12.51 -2.36
CA ASP A 105 -2.26 -11.98 -1.84
C ASP A 105 -3.44 -12.48 -2.67
N ASP A 106 -4.58 -12.62 -2.02
CA ASP A 106 -5.86 -12.90 -2.66
C ASP A 106 -6.48 -11.59 -3.18
N VAL A 107 -6.68 -11.55 -4.50
CA VAL A 107 -7.24 -10.40 -5.20
C VAL A 107 -8.71 -10.19 -4.83
N GLU A 108 -9.48 -11.26 -4.67
CA GLU A 108 -10.91 -11.19 -4.34
C GLU A 108 -11.09 -10.60 -2.95
N ARG A 109 -10.33 -11.12 -1.97
CA ARG A 109 -10.31 -10.59 -0.60
C ARG A 109 -9.97 -9.09 -0.56
N TYR A 110 -9.03 -8.64 -1.37
CA TYR A 110 -8.67 -7.22 -1.42
C TYR A 110 -9.76 -6.37 -2.09
N GLN A 111 -10.43 -6.87 -3.12
CA GLN A 111 -11.58 -6.19 -3.71
C GLN A 111 -12.73 -6.04 -2.71
N ASP A 112 -13.04 -7.10 -1.96
CA ASP A 112 -14.03 -7.06 -0.89
C ASP A 112 -13.64 -6.10 0.23
N TYR A 113 -12.34 -6.04 0.54
CA TYR A 113 -11.81 -5.06 1.48
C TYR A 113 -12.08 -3.63 1.01
N ILE A 114 -11.78 -3.29 -0.25
CA ILE A 114 -12.09 -1.97 -0.81
C ILE A 114 -13.60 -1.70 -0.78
N ARG A 115 -14.43 -2.65 -1.20
CA ARG A 115 -15.90 -2.52 -1.17
C ARG A 115 -16.40 -2.21 0.23
N THR A 116 -15.83 -2.84 1.25
CA THR A 116 -16.18 -2.57 2.66
C THR A 116 -15.91 -1.12 3.04
N PHE A 117 -14.75 -0.57 2.65
CA PHE A 117 -14.42 0.85 2.90
C PHE A 117 -15.32 1.80 2.11
N THR A 118 -15.60 1.50 0.85
CA THR A 118 -16.49 2.32 0.01
C THR A 118 -17.91 2.34 0.56
N ASN A 119 -18.44 1.19 0.99
CA ASN A 119 -19.78 1.09 1.57
C ASN A 119 -19.88 1.82 2.92
N TYR A 120 -18.81 1.78 3.73
CA TYR A 120 -18.77 2.45 5.03
C TYR A 120 -18.62 3.97 4.89
N LEU A 121 -17.70 4.43 4.04
CA LEU A 121 -17.35 5.85 3.91
C LEU A 121 -18.23 6.62 2.93
N LYS A 122 -18.93 5.93 2.03
CA LYS A 122 -19.88 6.49 1.05
C LYS A 122 -19.32 7.72 0.32
N PRO A 123 -18.20 7.58 -0.41
CA PRO A 123 -17.59 8.69 -1.11
C PRO A 123 -18.53 9.22 -2.21
N VAL A 124 -18.59 10.55 -2.35
CA VAL A 124 -19.28 11.21 -3.47
C VAL A 124 -18.26 11.98 -4.29
N GLY A 125 -18.21 11.68 -5.59
CA GLY A 125 -17.28 12.30 -6.53
C GLY A 125 -15.86 11.69 -6.51
N PRO A 126 -14.99 12.16 -7.43
CA PRO A 126 -13.69 11.53 -7.67
C PRO A 126 -12.71 11.70 -6.51
N ARG A 127 -12.68 12.88 -5.87
CA ARG A 127 -11.71 13.15 -4.79
C ARG A 127 -11.97 12.29 -3.56
N GLU A 128 -13.23 12.15 -3.15
CA GLU A 128 -13.58 11.28 -2.03
C GLU A 128 -13.29 9.81 -2.35
N ALA A 129 -13.58 9.36 -3.58
CA ALA A 129 -13.28 7.99 -4.02
C ALA A 129 -11.77 7.69 -3.97
N ASP A 130 -10.93 8.62 -4.44
CA ASP A 130 -9.47 8.50 -4.37
C ASP A 130 -8.97 8.40 -2.92
N LEU A 131 -9.53 9.21 -2.01
CA LEU A 131 -9.19 9.17 -0.58
C LEU A 131 -9.59 7.84 0.04
N VAL A 132 -10.80 7.34 -0.25
CA VAL A 132 -11.27 6.03 0.24
C VAL A 132 -10.37 4.90 -0.25
N GLN A 133 -9.98 4.90 -1.53
CA GLN A 133 -9.03 3.93 -2.08
C GLN A 133 -7.68 4.02 -1.35
N SER A 134 -7.16 5.24 -1.14
CA SER A 134 -5.90 5.47 -0.43
C SER A 134 -5.94 4.97 1.02
N ILE A 135 -7.06 5.16 1.72
CA ILE A 135 -7.28 4.68 3.09
C ILE A 135 -7.32 3.15 3.13
N ALA A 136 -8.02 2.51 2.18
CA ALA A 136 -8.09 1.06 2.06
C ALA A 136 -6.69 0.48 1.78
N ASP A 137 -5.95 1.04 0.82
CA ASP A 137 -4.58 0.63 0.48
C ASP A 137 -3.64 0.75 1.66
N THR A 138 -3.70 1.87 2.37
CA THR A 138 -2.84 2.13 3.53
C THR A 138 -3.18 1.16 4.67
N SER A 139 -4.46 0.87 4.88
CA SER A 139 -4.92 -0.09 5.89
C SER A 139 -4.49 -1.52 5.55
N TRP A 140 -4.55 -1.91 4.27
CA TRP A 140 -4.05 -3.20 3.79
C TRP A 140 -2.54 -3.36 4.03
N ARG A 141 -1.76 -2.30 3.77
CA ARG A 141 -0.31 -2.29 4.05
C ARG A 141 -0.01 -2.37 5.55
N LEU A 142 -0.77 -1.65 6.39
CA LEU A 142 -0.61 -1.70 7.84
C LEU A 142 -0.88 -3.10 8.40
N ALA A 143 -1.94 -3.77 7.94
CA ALA A 143 -2.30 -5.12 8.37
C ALA A 143 -1.20 -6.16 8.10
N ARG A 144 -0.29 -5.88 7.17
CA ARG A 144 0.84 -6.77 6.82
C ARG A 144 2.03 -6.65 7.76
N ILE A 145 2.21 -5.52 8.43
CA ILE A 145 3.41 -5.26 9.25
C ILE A 145 3.60 -6.31 10.36
N PRO A 146 2.56 -6.68 11.15
CA PRO A 146 2.71 -7.69 12.18
C PRO A 146 3.15 -9.06 11.63
N SER A 147 2.64 -9.45 10.45
CA SER A 147 3.05 -10.71 9.80
C SER A 147 4.51 -10.68 9.36
N LEU A 148 5.02 -9.51 8.94
CA LEU A 148 6.44 -9.35 8.58
C LEU A 148 7.34 -9.40 9.82
N GLU A 149 6.92 -8.80 10.94
CA GLU A 149 7.65 -8.89 12.21
C GLU A 149 7.71 -10.34 12.69
N MET A 150 6.58 -11.05 12.69
CA MET A 150 6.54 -12.47 13.03
C MET A 150 7.39 -13.34 12.10
N ALA A 151 7.47 -13.02 10.81
CA ALA A 151 8.35 -13.72 9.89
C ALA A 151 9.85 -13.52 10.23
N ILE A 152 10.23 -12.33 10.74
CA ILE A 152 11.60 -12.08 11.22
C ILE A 152 11.89 -12.95 12.44
N PHE A 153 10.99 -12.98 13.43
CA PHE A 153 11.15 -13.81 14.63
C PHE A 153 11.18 -15.31 14.31
N ALA A 154 10.27 -15.79 13.45
CA ALA A 154 10.28 -17.18 13.00
C ALA A 154 11.59 -17.56 12.29
N LYS A 155 12.15 -16.65 11.48
CA LYS A 155 13.44 -16.85 10.83
C LYS A 155 14.59 -16.94 11.84
N GLY A 156 14.65 -16.02 12.79
CA GLY A 156 15.68 -16.03 13.84
C GLY A 156 15.61 -17.26 14.73
N ARG A 157 14.40 -17.76 15.04
CA ARG A 157 14.22 -19.02 15.76
C ARG A 157 14.85 -20.22 15.07
N ILE A 158 14.83 -20.27 13.75
CA ILE A 158 15.49 -21.32 12.98
C ILE A 158 17.00 -21.09 12.94
N GLU A 159 17.45 -19.86 12.75
CA GLU A 159 18.88 -19.54 12.57
C GLU A 159 19.69 -19.62 13.86
N PHE A 160 19.10 -19.27 15.00
CA PHE A 160 19.77 -19.24 16.31
C PHE A 160 19.44 -20.44 17.20
N ALA A 161 18.64 -21.39 16.74
CA ALA A 161 18.29 -22.60 17.50
C ALA A 161 19.54 -23.36 18.01
N GLU A 162 20.57 -23.48 17.17
CA GLU A 162 21.80 -24.21 17.55
C GLU A 162 22.68 -23.44 18.54
N MET A 163 22.54 -22.11 18.61
CA MET A 163 23.35 -21.27 19.52
C MET A 163 22.89 -21.40 20.97
N PHE A 164 21.62 -21.70 21.18
CA PHE A 164 21.01 -21.82 22.51
C PHE A 164 20.31 -23.18 22.62
N PRO A 165 21.07 -24.24 22.98
CA PRO A 165 20.48 -25.56 23.22
C PRO A 165 19.41 -25.51 24.31
N ASP A 166 18.51 -26.48 24.28
CA ASP A 166 17.47 -26.60 25.30
C ASP A 166 18.10 -27.01 26.64
N ASP A 167 18.08 -26.08 27.61
CA ASP A 167 18.56 -26.30 28.97
C ASP A 167 17.48 -26.99 29.86
N GLY A 168 16.33 -27.38 29.28
CA GLY A 168 15.16 -27.93 29.98
C GLY A 168 14.14 -26.86 30.42
N ASP A 169 14.44 -25.59 30.18
CA ASP A 169 13.57 -24.43 30.39
C ASP A 169 13.27 -23.79 29.02
N LEU A 170 12.23 -24.32 28.37
CA LEU A 170 11.83 -23.95 27.00
C LEU A 170 11.56 -22.44 26.89
N ASP A 171 10.97 -21.83 27.91
CA ASP A 171 10.65 -20.40 27.92
C ASP A 171 11.93 -19.56 27.95
N ARG A 172 12.91 -19.92 28.77
CA ARG A 172 14.19 -19.23 28.84
C ARG A 172 14.96 -19.33 27.53
N THR A 173 15.01 -20.52 26.91
CA THR A 173 15.68 -20.70 25.62
C THR A 173 14.99 -19.90 24.51
N ALA A 174 13.66 -19.89 24.47
CA ALA A 174 12.90 -19.08 23.52
C ALA A 174 13.18 -17.57 23.68
N ILE A 175 13.22 -17.06 24.91
CA ILE A 175 13.52 -15.65 25.19
C ILE A 175 14.94 -15.28 24.70
N ARG A 176 15.94 -16.13 24.93
CA ARG A 176 17.32 -15.87 24.46
C ARG A 176 17.40 -15.82 22.94
N ILE A 177 16.74 -16.75 22.27
CA ILE A 177 16.68 -16.81 20.80
C ILE A 177 15.97 -15.56 20.25
N ASP A 178 14.84 -15.17 20.83
CA ASP A 178 14.08 -13.99 20.40
C ASP A 178 14.89 -12.70 20.65
N LEU A 179 15.64 -12.61 21.75
CA LEU A 179 16.55 -11.50 22.01
C LEU A 179 17.68 -11.42 20.97
N GLU A 180 18.35 -12.53 20.68
CA GLU A 180 19.41 -12.56 19.67
C GLU A 180 18.85 -12.20 18.28
N THR A 181 17.63 -12.67 17.99
CA THR A 181 16.90 -12.31 16.78
C THR A 181 16.64 -10.82 16.69
N PHE A 182 16.18 -10.19 17.78
CA PHE A 182 15.96 -8.75 17.82
C PHE A 182 17.24 -7.96 17.58
N LEU A 183 18.36 -8.38 18.18
CA LEU A 183 19.66 -7.72 18.01
C LEU A 183 20.20 -7.88 16.58
N ALA A 184 20.11 -9.07 16.01
CA ALA A 184 20.56 -9.35 14.65
C ALA A 184 19.73 -8.62 13.58
N TYR A 185 18.41 -8.49 13.79
CA TYR A 185 17.47 -7.87 12.85
C TYR A 185 16.96 -6.49 13.29
N GLN A 186 17.69 -5.82 14.19
CA GLN A 186 17.28 -4.54 14.76
C GLN A 186 16.97 -3.48 13.68
N LYS A 187 17.74 -3.48 12.59
CA LYS A 187 17.57 -2.55 11.48
C LYS A 187 16.27 -2.81 10.72
N GLU A 188 15.97 -4.06 10.40
CA GLU A 188 14.76 -4.47 9.71
C GLU A 188 13.52 -4.14 10.55
N ILE A 189 13.55 -4.46 11.85
CA ILE A 189 12.46 -4.17 12.79
C ILE A 189 12.25 -2.65 12.89
N ARG A 190 13.31 -1.86 13.07
CA ARG A 190 13.23 -0.39 13.08
C ARG A 190 12.64 0.16 11.77
N ASN A 191 12.98 -0.43 10.62
CA ASN A 191 12.43 0.00 9.34
C ASN A 191 10.92 -0.29 9.25
N LEU A 192 10.45 -1.42 9.77
CA LEU A 192 9.03 -1.76 9.84
C LEU A 192 8.27 -0.76 10.71
N GLN A 193 8.74 -0.50 11.94
CA GLN A 193 8.16 0.50 12.84
C GLN A 193 8.10 1.91 12.22
N LEU A 194 9.13 2.28 11.46
CA LEU A 194 9.16 3.54 10.74
C LEU A 194 8.13 3.57 9.60
N GLN A 195 7.98 2.48 8.84
CA GLN A 195 6.95 2.42 7.80
C GLN A 195 5.55 2.44 8.41
N GLU A 196 5.33 1.73 9.51
CA GLU A 196 4.08 1.74 10.27
C GLU A 196 3.69 3.17 10.64
N SER A 197 4.59 3.89 11.33
CA SER A 197 4.36 5.28 11.73
C SER A 197 4.05 6.19 10.53
N ARG A 198 4.69 5.98 9.38
CA ARG A 198 4.44 6.77 8.16
C ARG A 198 3.08 6.46 7.55
N LEU A 199 2.70 5.18 7.50
CA LEU A 199 1.43 4.73 6.95
C LEU A 199 0.27 5.16 7.86
N GLN A 200 0.41 5.06 9.18
CA GLN A 200 -0.57 5.56 10.14
C GLN A 200 -0.83 7.05 9.94
N ARG A 201 0.23 7.88 9.90
CA ARG A 201 0.11 9.32 9.65
C ARG A 201 -0.52 9.63 8.29
N ARG A 202 -0.22 8.85 7.25
CA ARG A 202 -0.85 9.01 5.93
C ARG A 202 -2.34 8.72 6.00
N LYS A 203 -2.73 7.60 6.62
CA LYS A 203 -4.13 7.22 6.81
C LYS A 203 -4.91 8.29 7.61
N GLU A 204 -4.32 8.80 8.68
CA GLU A 204 -4.92 9.86 9.49
C GLU A 204 -5.17 11.13 8.69
N LYS A 205 -4.21 11.55 7.85
CA LYS A 205 -4.37 12.70 6.96
C LYS A 205 -5.45 12.49 5.92
N ASP A 206 -5.44 11.33 5.25
CA ASP A 206 -6.43 11.01 4.23
C ASP A 206 -7.86 10.96 4.84
N LEU A 207 -7.99 10.42 6.06
CA LEU A 207 -9.25 10.43 6.81
C LEU A 207 -9.69 11.83 7.23
N ALA A 208 -8.75 12.69 7.64
CA ALA A 208 -9.06 14.07 8.01
C ALA A 208 -9.58 14.86 6.80
N GLU A 209 -8.91 14.74 5.65
CA GLU A 209 -9.33 15.38 4.41
C GLU A 209 -10.70 14.88 3.95
N LEU A 210 -10.94 13.56 3.99
CA LEU A 210 -12.24 12.99 3.62
C LEU A 210 -13.36 13.53 4.50
N ARG A 211 -13.13 13.61 5.81
CA ARG A 211 -14.12 14.16 6.75
C ARG A 211 -14.41 15.64 6.47
N GLN A 212 -13.39 16.42 6.14
CA GLN A 212 -13.56 17.82 5.80
C GLN A 212 -14.45 17.97 4.56
N LEU A 213 -14.15 17.25 3.47
CA LEU A 213 -14.97 17.30 2.25
C LEU A 213 -16.43 16.89 2.51
N GLN A 214 -16.64 15.85 3.31
CA GLN A 214 -17.98 15.40 3.66
C GLN A 214 -18.73 16.41 4.55
N GLN A 215 -18.04 17.13 5.43
CA GLN A 215 -18.63 18.19 6.24
C GLN A 215 -19.01 19.39 5.38
N GLU A 216 -18.12 19.82 4.48
CA GLU A 216 -18.38 20.93 3.54
C GLU A 216 -19.59 20.61 2.65
N ARG A 217 -19.68 19.37 2.14
CA ARG A 217 -20.82 18.91 1.36
C ARG A 217 -22.12 18.95 2.15
N LYS A 218 -22.15 18.35 3.33
CA LYS A 218 -23.36 18.35 4.19
C LYS A 218 -23.80 19.77 4.54
N ALA A 219 -22.86 20.65 4.85
CA ALA A 219 -23.16 22.04 5.12
C ALA A 219 -23.73 22.77 3.89
N ALA A 220 -23.23 22.47 2.69
CA ALA A 220 -23.79 23.02 1.45
C ALA A 220 -25.22 22.50 1.20
N GLU A 221 -25.45 21.20 1.36
CA GLU A 221 -26.78 20.57 1.23
C GLU A 221 -27.79 21.17 2.23
N GLU A 222 -27.37 21.39 3.48
CA GLU A 222 -28.19 22.06 4.51
C GLU A 222 -28.53 23.51 4.12
N GLN A 223 -27.56 24.28 3.62
CA GLN A 223 -27.78 25.64 3.16
C GLN A 223 -28.72 25.72 1.96
N GLU A 224 -28.59 24.82 0.99
CA GLU A 224 -29.47 24.72 -0.17
C GLU A 224 -30.89 24.36 0.24
N ALA A 225 -31.05 23.40 1.16
CA ALA A 225 -32.34 23.03 1.71
C ALA A 225 -33.01 24.22 2.44
N GLU A 226 -32.27 24.94 3.29
CA GLU A 226 -32.78 26.13 3.94
C GLU A 226 -33.21 27.23 2.95
N GLN A 227 -32.42 27.45 1.89
CA GLN A 227 -32.76 28.42 0.85
C GLN A 227 -34.02 27.99 0.10
N ALA A 228 -34.14 26.71 -0.26
CA ALA A 228 -35.34 26.17 -0.90
C ALA A 228 -36.58 26.35 -0.03
N VAL A 229 -36.50 26.11 1.28
CA VAL A 229 -37.59 26.34 2.24
C VAL A 229 -37.95 27.83 2.33
N LYS A 230 -36.97 28.73 2.32
CA LYS A 230 -37.22 30.19 2.33
C LYS A 230 -37.92 30.64 1.04
N ILE A 231 -37.49 30.15 -0.11
CA ILE A 231 -38.09 30.43 -1.42
C ILE A 231 -39.53 29.90 -1.48
N SER A 232 -39.75 28.66 -1.05
CA SER A 232 -41.09 28.05 -1.05
C SER A 232 -42.02 28.81 -0.11
N THR A 233 -41.60 29.13 1.11
CA THR A 233 -42.41 29.91 2.08
C THR A 233 -42.80 31.27 1.50
N ARG A 234 -41.87 31.96 0.82
CA ARG A 234 -42.15 33.23 0.14
C ARG A 234 -43.17 33.07 -1.00
N ALA A 235 -43.07 32.00 -1.78
CA ALA A 235 -44.03 31.71 -2.85
C ALA A 235 -45.44 31.45 -2.30
N HIS A 236 -45.57 30.67 -1.22
CA HIS A 236 -46.85 30.38 -0.58
C HIS A 236 -47.49 31.63 0.06
N GLY A 237 -46.68 32.52 0.67
CA GLY A 237 -47.17 33.80 1.21
C GLY A 237 -47.56 34.84 0.15
N ALA A 238 -47.13 34.64 -1.10
CA ALA A 238 -47.42 35.50 -2.25
C ALA A 238 -48.42 34.87 -3.22
N GLY A 239 -49.23 33.92 -2.76
CA GLY A 239 -50.37 33.42 -3.54
C GLY A 239 -51.24 34.59 -4.01
N PRO A 240 -51.85 34.51 -5.20
CA PRO A 240 -52.70 35.58 -5.69
C PRO A 240 -53.73 35.88 -4.61
N ARG A 241 -53.76 37.13 -4.12
CA ARG A 241 -54.91 37.60 -3.35
C ARG A 241 -56.10 37.32 -4.25
N HIS A 242 -56.98 36.39 -3.85
CA HIS A 242 -58.24 36.17 -4.55
C HIS A 242 -58.86 37.56 -4.72
N ASN A 243 -58.83 38.10 -5.94
CA ASN A 243 -59.39 39.40 -6.21
C ASN A 243 -60.86 39.15 -6.56
N PRO A 244 -61.82 39.39 -5.65
CA PRO A 244 -63.23 39.08 -5.91
C PRO A 244 -63.81 39.89 -7.09
N ALA A 245 -63.08 40.88 -7.60
CA ALA A 245 -63.43 41.63 -8.81
C ALA A 245 -63.14 40.87 -10.14
N CYS A 246 -62.30 39.83 -10.13
CA CYS A 246 -62.16 38.89 -11.24
C CYS A 246 -63.08 37.69 -10.99
N ASN A 247 -64.38 37.95 -10.92
CA ASN A 247 -65.34 36.88 -11.16
C ASN A 247 -65.35 36.67 -12.69
N PRO A 248 -64.99 35.49 -13.22
CA PRO A 248 -65.19 35.24 -14.64
C PRO A 248 -66.67 35.43 -14.94
N ASP A 249 -66.95 36.13 -16.03
CA ASP A 249 -68.31 36.38 -16.52
C ASP A 249 -69.06 35.03 -16.52
N PRO A 250 -70.25 34.89 -15.90
CA PRO A 250 -70.95 33.61 -15.83
C PRO A 250 -71.38 33.04 -17.20
N LEU A 251 -71.14 33.80 -18.28
CA LEU A 251 -71.32 33.39 -19.68
C LEU A 251 -70.04 32.83 -20.34
N ALA A 252 -68.89 32.83 -19.65
CA ALA A 252 -67.62 32.27 -20.13
C ALA A 252 -67.48 30.77 -19.81
N THR A 253 -68.60 30.03 -19.76
CA THR A 253 -68.66 28.59 -19.45
C THR A 253 -68.09 27.69 -20.57
N ASN A 254 -67.45 28.27 -21.59
CA ASN A 254 -67.01 27.57 -22.79
C ASN A 254 -65.58 27.93 -23.19
N VAL A 255 -64.70 28.13 -22.20
CA VAL A 255 -63.26 28.04 -22.45
C VAL A 255 -62.92 26.56 -22.38
N GLY A 256 -62.89 25.93 -23.56
CA GLY A 256 -62.65 24.49 -23.74
C GLY A 256 -61.31 24.05 -23.16
N PHE A 257 -61.33 23.63 -21.91
CA PHE A 257 -60.37 22.68 -21.40
C PHE A 257 -60.98 21.31 -21.62
N GLU A 258 -60.46 20.58 -22.62
CA GLU A 258 -61.03 19.32 -23.11
C GLU A 258 -60.87 18.14 -22.13
N PHE A 259 -60.19 18.35 -21.01
CA PHE A 259 -59.99 17.31 -20.00
C PHE A 259 -60.85 17.60 -18.77
N SER A 260 -61.72 16.65 -18.44
CA SER A 260 -62.39 16.59 -17.15
C SER A 260 -61.32 16.49 -16.05
N THR A 261 -61.54 17.11 -14.89
CA THR A 261 -60.59 16.99 -13.75
C THR A 261 -60.36 15.53 -13.35
N ALA A 262 -61.32 14.64 -13.61
CA ALA A 262 -61.16 13.21 -13.39
C ALA A 262 -60.17 12.54 -14.36
N GLU A 263 -60.06 13.01 -15.60
CA GLU A 263 -59.12 12.47 -16.60
C GLU A 263 -57.68 12.88 -16.28
N ILE A 264 -57.50 14.10 -15.74
CA ILE A 264 -56.18 14.59 -15.29
C ILE A 264 -55.67 13.77 -14.10
N ASP A 265 -56.56 13.43 -13.16
CA ASP A 265 -56.19 12.64 -11.98
C ASP A 265 -55.84 11.18 -12.37
N ASP A 266 -56.54 10.60 -13.36
CA ASP A 266 -56.23 9.27 -13.90
C ASP A 266 -54.90 9.25 -14.68
N ASP A 267 -54.62 10.29 -15.48
CA ASP A 267 -53.35 10.42 -16.22
C ASP A 267 -52.15 10.59 -15.25
N LEU A 268 -52.30 11.41 -14.20
CA LEU A 268 -51.27 11.54 -13.16
C LEU A 268 -51.05 10.24 -12.38
N ALA A 269 -52.11 9.47 -12.14
CA ALA A 269 -52.01 8.17 -11.49
C ALA A 269 -51.34 7.10 -12.38
N THR A 270 -51.50 7.20 -13.70
CA THR A 270 -50.81 6.30 -14.64
C THR A 270 -49.33 6.65 -14.77
N ASP A 271 -48.97 7.93 -14.87
CA ASP A 271 -47.56 8.38 -14.92
C ASP A 271 -46.78 7.99 -13.65
N LEU A 272 -47.40 8.06 -12.47
CA LEU A 272 -46.78 7.62 -11.21
C LEU A 272 -46.59 6.10 -11.15
N ASN A 273 -47.47 5.31 -11.76
CA ASN A 273 -47.33 3.86 -11.81
C ASN A 273 -46.31 3.40 -12.86
N GLU A 274 -46.20 4.09 -14.00
CA GLU A 274 -45.18 3.79 -15.02
C GLU A 274 -43.78 4.14 -14.53
N THR A 275 -43.63 5.26 -13.83
CA THR A 275 -42.35 5.62 -13.20
C THR A 275 -41.95 4.65 -12.08
N TYR A 276 -42.91 4.17 -11.29
CA TYR A 276 -42.67 3.13 -10.28
C TYR A 276 -42.29 1.79 -10.91
N ALA A 277 -42.95 1.39 -12.01
CA ALA A 277 -42.63 0.16 -12.75
C ALA A 277 -41.25 0.24 -13.43
N ALA A 278 -40.87 1.39 -13.99
CA ALA A 278 -39.56 1.61 -14.58
C ALA A 278 -38.43 1.55 -13.53
N MET A 279 -38.63 2.15 -12.35
CA MET A 279 -37.66 2.08 -11.25
C MET A 279 -37.46 0.66 -10.70
N HIS A 280 -38.48 -0.20 -10.73
CA HIS A 280 -38.38 -1.58 -10.24
C HIS A 280 -37.93 -2.59 -11.31
N ALA A 281 -38.06 -2.27 -12.59
CA ALA A 281 -37.53 -3.09 -13.68
C ALA A 281 -36.00 -2.95 -13.85
N GLU A 282 -35.41 -1.82 -13.43
CA GLU A 282 -33.96 -1.58 -13.48
C GLU A 282 -33.19 -2.15 -12.27
N ALA A 283 -33.91 -2.73 -11.30
CA ALA A 283 -33.36 -3.28 -10.05
C ALA A 283 -33.29 -4.83 -10.02
N ALA A 284 -33.58 -5.52 -11.13
CA ALA A 284 -33.51 -6.97 -11.29
C ALA A 284 -32.41 -7.37 -12.30
#